data_AF-A0A8H4XHS3-F1
#
_entry.id   AF-A0A8H4XHS3-F1
#
_cell.length_a   1.000
_cell.length_b   1.000
_cell.length_c   1.000
_cell.angle_alpha   90.00
_cell.angle_beta   90.00
_cell.angle_gamma   90.00
#
_symmetry.space_group_name_H-M   'P 1'
#
loop_
_entity.id
_entity.type
_entity.pdbx_description
1 polymer ?
#
loop_
_entity_poly.entity_id
_entity_poly.type
_entity_poly.pdbx_seq_one_letter_code
_entity_poly.pdbx_strand_id
1 'polypeptide(L)'
;MLDYIFEANLQSINFTPEDIYWGQLTGCFEALDAGTTCVVDNAHMSTGPKHGSTVLSATVTSGIRSIFCYGAMPLRAAECTETSFELDRDPMPEWLLSKMDDFASRTPFRKHGRVQLGFFLD
;
A
#
# COMPACT_ATOMS: atom_id res chain seq x y z
N MET A 1 -8.22 17.23 -7.69
CA MET A 1 -8.40 16.37 -6.50
C MET A 1 -9.36 15.23 -6.80
N LEU A 2 -10.56 15.50 -7.34
CA LEU A 2 -11.46 14.42 -7.79
C LEU A 2 -10.86 13.56 -8.91
N ASP A 3 -10.17 14.16 -9.90
CA ASP A 3 -9.57 13.39 -11.00
C ASP A 3 -8.52 12.37 -10.52
N TYR A 4 -7.70 12.73 -9.53
CA TYR A 4 -6.71 11.83 -8.92
C TYR A 4 -7.35 10.58 -8.30
N ILE A 5 -8.50 10.74 -7.63
CA ILE A 5 -9.19 9.61 -7.00
C ILE A 5 -9.65 8.60 -8.06
N PHE A 6 -10.17 9.08 -9.19
CA PHE A 6 -10.62 8.19 -10.27
C PHE A 6 -9.46 7.60 -11.06
N GLU A 7 -8.44 8.41 -11.37
CA GLU A 7 -7.31 7.99 -12.20
C GLU A 7 -6.32 7.10 -11.46
N ALA A 8 -6.11 7.31 -10.15
CA ALA A 8 -5.11 6.59 -9.37
C ALA A 8 -5.71 5.56 -8.40
N ASN A 9 -6.63 5.95 -7.51
CA ASN A 9 -7.06 5.08 -6.40
C ASN A 9 -7.87 3.85 -6.86
N LEU A 10 -8.52 3.92 -8.01
CA LEU A 10 -9.27 2.79 -8.58
C LEU A 10 -8.40 1.75 -9.30
N GLN A 11 -7.13 2.05 -9.56
CA GLN A 11 -6.27 1.20 -10.40
C GLN A 11 -5.80 -0.08 -9.71
N SER A 12 -5.88 -0.16 -8.38
CA SER A 12 -5.41 -1.32 -7.62
C SER A 12 -6.07 -2.64 -8.02
N ILE A 13 -7.29 -2.61 -8.57
CA ILE A 13 -7.99 -3.81 -9.04
C ILE A 13 -7.33 -4.47 -10.26
N ASN A 14 -6.52 -3.71 -11.00
CA ASN A 14 -5.82 -4.19 -12.19
C ASN A 14 -4.56 -5.00 -11.87
N PHE A 15 -4.12 -5.02 -10.61
CA PHE A 15 -2.85 -5.61 -10.21
C PHE A 15 -3.07 -6.76 -9.22
N THR A 16 -2.47 -7.91 -9.51
CA THR A 16 -2.43 -9.02 -8.55
C THR A 16 -1.50 -8.65 -7.38
N PRO A 17 -1.60 -9.36 -6.23
CA PRO A 17 -0.62 -9.19 -5.17
C PRO A 17 0.83 -9.37 -5.65
N GLU A 18 1.07 -10.27 -6.61
CA GLU A 18 2.41 -10.48 -7.17
C GLU A 18 2.91 -9.28 -7.98
N ASP A 19 2.04 -8.69 -8.81
CA ASP A 19 2.36 -7.46 -9.55
C ASP A 19 2.69 -6.31 -8.59
N ILE A 20 1.90 -6.16 -7.53
CA ILE A 20 2.12 -5.16 -6.48
C ILE A 20 3.47 -5.37 -5.78
N TYR A 21 3.83 -6.62 -5.47
CA TYR A 21 5.11 -6.94 -4.83
C TYR A 21 6.28 -6.49 -5.69
N TRP A 22 6.31 -6.91 -6.96
CA TRP A 22 7.42 -6.61 -7.86
C TRP A 22 7.47 -5.13 -8.24
N GLY A 23 6.32 -4.48 -8.42
CA GLY A 23 6.24 -3.05 -8.68
C GLY A 23 6.83 -2.24 -7.52
N GLN A 24 6.41 -2.55 -6.29
CA GLN A 24 6.91 -1.87 -5.10
C GLN A 24 8.40 -2.12 -4.87
N LEU A 25 8.85 -3.36 -5.02
CA LEU A 25 10.26 -3.72 -4.82
C LEU A 25 11.16 -3.01 -5.83
N THR A 26 10.75 -3.01 -7.10
CA THR A 26 11.49 -2.35 -8.18
C THR A 26 11.55 -0.84 -7.96
N GLY A 27 10.44 -0.20 -7.58
CA GLY A 27 10.43 1.24 -7.26
C GLY A 27 11.35 1.59 -6.08
N CYS A 28 11.42 0.73 -5.06
CA CYS A 28 12.38 0.91 -3.97
C CYS A 28 13.84 0.76 -4.44
N PHE A 29 14.12 -0.18 -5.34
CA PHE A 29 15.47 -0.35 -5.90
C PHE A 29 15.88 0.80 -6.79
N GLU A 30 14.97 1.31 -7.62
CA GLU A 30 15.22 2.51 -8.43
C GLU A 30 15.52 3.72 -7.54
N ALA A 31 14.74 3.92 -6.46
CA ALA A 31 15.01 4.98 -5.51
C ALA A 31 16.40 4.85 -4.88
N LEU A 32 16.79 3.64 -4.45
CA LEU A 32 18.11 3.37 -3.88
C LEU A 32 19.24 3.59 -4.90
N ASP A 33 19.07 3.14 -6.14
CA ASP A 33 20.05 3.32 -7.23
C ASP A 33 20.25 4.81 -7.55
N ALA A 34 19.17 5.59 -7.54
CA ALA A 34 19.21 7.05 -7.67
C ALA A 34 19.82 7.78 -6.44
N GLY A 35 20.20 7.05 -5.39
CA GLY A 35 20.79 7.60 -4.17
C GLY A 35 19.78 8.06 -3.10
N THR A 36 18.48 7.79 -3.30
CA THR A 36 17.46 8.05 -2.27
C THR A 36 17.65 7.07 -1.11
N THR A 37 17.79 7.62 0.10
CA THR A 37 18.07 6.81 1.30
C THR A 37 16.87 6.64 2.22
N CYS A 38 15.81 7.44 2.03
CA CYS A 38 14.57 7.37 2.80
C CYS A 38 13.38 7.85 1.96
N VAL A 39 12.24 7.17 2.09
CA VAL A 39 10.97 7.55 1.47
C VAL A 39 9.84 7.66 2.50
N VAL A 40 8.85 8.49 2.22
CA VAL A 40 7.53 8.42 2.87
C VAL A 40 6.60 7.81 1.84
N ASP A 41 6.08 6.64 2.15
CA ASP A 41 5.33 5.80 1.23
C ASP A 41 3.85 5.84 1.59
N ASN A 42 3.06 6.60 0.83
CA ASN A 42 1.61 6.59 0.94
C ASN A 42 1.07 5.38 0.17
N ALA A 43 0.72 4.31 0.90
CA ALA A 43 0.48 3.00 0.31
C ALA A 43 -0.90 2.86 -0.35
N HIS A 44 -1.15 3.56 -1.46
CA HIS A 44 -2.41 3.56 -2.23
C HIS A 44 -2.80 2.17 -2.77
N MET A 45 -1.84 1.27 -2.97
CA MET A 45 -2.11 -0.10 -3.45
C MET A 45 -2.62 -1.05 -2.35
N SER A 46 -2.83 -0.56 -1.13
CA SER A 46 -3.28 -1.34 0.04
C SER A 46 -4.80 -1.57 0.11
N THR A 47 -5.45 -1.81 -1.03
CA THR A 47 -6.92 -1.82 -1.13
C THR A 47 -7.58 -3.14 -0.72
N GLY A 48 -6.80 -4.19 -0.46
CA GLY A 48 -7.29 -5.50 -0.06
C GLY A 48 -6.57 -6.05 1.17
N PRO A 49 -7.15 -7.05 1.87
CA PRO A 49 -6.61 -7.58 3.14
C PRO A 49 -5.17 -8.10 3.05
N LYS A 50 -4.80 -8.64 1.88
CA LYS A 50 -3.46 -9.15 1.60
C LYS A 50 -2.53 -8.09 1.00
N HIS A 51 -3.06 -7.13 0.26
CA HIS A 51 -2.25 -6.15 -0.49
C HIS A 51 -1.33 -5.34 0.43
N GLY A 52 -1.85 -4.84 1.56
CA GLY A 52 -1.01 -4.11 2.54
C GLY A 52 0.18 -4.92 3.06
N SER A 53 0.00 -6.23 3.27
CA SER A 53 1.10 -7.11 3.72
C SER A 53 2.13 -7.30 2.61
N THR A 54 1.67 -7.39 1.37
CA THR A 54 2.52 -7.58 0.21
C THR A 54 3.38 -6.34 -0.06
N VAL A 55 2.79 -5.14 -0.04
CA VAL A 55 3.52 -3.87 -0.17
C VAL A 55 4.55 -3.75 0.95
N LEU A 56 4.14 -3.96 2.21
CA LEU A 56 5.05 -3.92 3.35
C LEU A 56 6.21 -4.92 3.20
N SER A 57 5.92 -6.15 2.75
CA SER A 57 6.96 -7.16 2.54
C SER A 57 7.96 -6.73 1.46
N ALA A 58 7.50 -6.16 0.36
CA ALA A 58 8.37 -5.65 -0.70
C ALA A 58 9.25 -4.50 -0.18
N THR A 59 8.67 -3.54 0.52
CA THR A 59 9.40 -2.42 1.14
C THR A 59 10.48 -2.92 2.10
N VAL A 60 10.16 -3.89 2.96
CA VAL A 60 11.13 -4.49 3.91
C VAL A 60 12.23 -5.29 3.20
N THR A 61 11.91 -6.00 2.13
CA THR A 61 12.87 -6.76 1.33
C THR A 61 13.87 -5.83 0.63
N SER A 62 13.41 -4.69 0.12
CA SER A 62 14.27 -3.73 -0.60
C SER A 62 15.45 -3.20 0.25
N GLY A 63 15.29 -3.15 1.57
CA GLY A 63 16.28 -2.60 2.49
C GLY A 63 16.30 -1.07 2.57
N ILE A 64 15.41 -0.39 1.85
CA ILE A 64 15.20 1.06 1.94
C ILE A 64 14.75 1.47 3.34
N ARG A 65 15.02 2.72 3.72
CA ARG A 65 14.38 3.34 4.88
C ARG A 65 13.03 3.90 4.43
N SER A 66 11.97 3.61 5.17
CA SER A 66 10.64 4.09 4.79
C SER A 66 9.77 4.41 6.00
N ILE A 67 9.00 5.48 5.91
CA ILE A 67 7.77 5.63 6.68
C ILE A 67 6.66 5.04 5.81
N PHE A 68 6.29 3.80 6.11
CA PHE A 68 5.22 3.09 5.41
C PHE A 68 3.88 3.57 5.96
N CYS A 69 3.32 4.58 5.30
CA CYS A 69 2.01 5.08 5.64
C CYS A 69 0.99 4.06 5.14
N TYR A 70 0.28 3.44 6.09
CA TYR A 70 -0.81 2.52 5.81
C TYR A 70 -2.10 3.10 6.38
N GLY A 71 -3.19 3.04 5.61
CA GLY A 71 -4.40 3.77 5.96
C GLY A 71 -5.59 3.41 5.10
N ALA A 72 -6.69 4.11 5.38
CA ALA A 72 -7.96 3.92 4.72
C ALA A 72 -7.92 4.47 3.29
N MET A 73 -8.36 3.64 2.34
CA MET A 73 -8.76 4.08 1.01
C MET A 73 -10.29 4.23 1.00
N PRO A 74 -10.82 5.46 0.92
CA PRO A 74 -12.25 5.72 1.06
C PRO A 74 -13.06 5.21 -0.14
N LEU A 75 -12.40 5.01 -1.27
CA LEU A 75 -13.01 4.49 -2.49
C LEU A 75 -12.09 3.43 -3.10
N ARG A 76 -12.64 2.25 -3.36
CA ARG A 76 -11.94 1.18 -4.07
C ARG A 76 -12.89 0.48 -5.04
N ALA A 77 -12.36 -0.04 -6.13
CA ALA A 77 -13.14 -0.92 -7.00
C ALA A 77 -13.29 -2.27 -6.31
N ALA A 78 -14.54 -2.70 -6.07
CA ALA A 78 -14.86 -4.03 -5.57
C ALA A 78 -14.86 -5.06 -6.71
N GLU A 79 -15.34 -4.63 -7.87
CA GLU A 79 -15.45 -5.44 -9.07
C GLU A 79 -15.22 -4.55 -10.30
N CYS A 80 -14.46 -5.06 -11.26
CA CYS A 80 -14.27 -4.44 -12.57
C CYS A 80 -14.16 -5.57 -13.59
N THR A 81 -15.22 -5.78 -14.36
CA THR A 81 -15.28 -6.73 -15.48
C THR A 81 -15.71 -6.01 -16.75
N GLU A 82 -15.76 -6.72 -17.88
CA GLU A 82 -16.26 -6.15 -19.13
C GLU A 82 -17.72 -5.67 -19.03
N THR A 83 -18.50 -6.19 -18.08
CA THR A 83 -19.96 -5.96 -17.98
C THR A 83 -20.41 -5.35 -16.66
N SER A 84 -19.54 -5.26 -15.65
CA SER A 84 -19.86 -4.77 -14.31
C SER A 84 -18.73 -3.91 -13.76
N PHE A 85 -19.11 -2.84 -13.05
CA PHE A 85 -18.17 -2.03 -12.28
C PHE A 85 -18.83 -1.62 -10.97
N GLU A 86 -18.30 -2.15 -9.86
CA GLU A 86 -18.83 -1.90 -8.53
C GLU A 86 -17.79 -1.22 -7.66
N LEU A 87 -18.25 -0.23 -6.91
CA LEU A 87 -17.43 0.55 -6.00
C LEU A 87 -17.71 0.13 -4.56
N ASP A 88 -16.67 -0.27 -3.86
CA ASP A 88 -16.70 -0.33 -2.40
C ASP A 88 -16.41 1.07 -1.87
N ARG A 89 -17.42 1.62 -1.21
CA ARG A 89 -17.46 2.96 -0.62
C ARG A 89 -17.36 2.91 0.90
N ASP A 90 -17.05 1.75 1.48
CA ASP A 90 -16.80 1.63 2.91
C ASP A 90 -15.42 2.23 3.24
N PRO A 91 -15.38 3.40 3.90
CA PRO A 91 -14.12 4.05 4.22
C PRO A 91 -13.32 3.27 5.28
N MET A 92 -13.94 2.32 6.00
CA MET A 92 -13.30 1.59 7.08
C MET A 92 -13.78 0.14 7.10
N PRO A 93 -13.30 -0.69 6.16
CA PRO A 93 -13.69 -2.08 6.09
C PRO A 93 -13.21 -2.82 7.34
N GLU A 94 -13.94 -3.86 7.73
CA GLU A 94 -13.72 -4.60 8.98
C GLU A 94 -12.27 -5.08 9.16
N TRP A 95 -11.60 -5.45 8.07
CA TRP A 95 -10.22 -5.92 8.09
C TRP A 95 -9.17 -4.83 8.36
N LEU A 96 -9.49 -3.55 8.12
CA LEU A 96 -8.50 -2.47 8.12
C LEU A 96 -7.90 -2.25 9.52
N LEU A 97 -8.75 -2.09 10.54
CA LEU A 97 -8.30 -1.81 11.91
C LEU A 97 -7.50 -2.98 12.49
N SER A 98 -8.00 -4.21 12.32
CA SER A 98 -7.27 -5.40 12.74
C SER A 98 -5.89 -5.49 12.07
N LYS A 99 -5.79 -5.06 10.81
CA LYS A 99 -4.51 -5.03 10.10
C LYS A 99 -3.58 -3.93 10.59
N MET A 100 -4.12 -2.75 10.91
CA MET A 100 -3.36 -1.66 11.52
C MET A 100 -2.81 -2.09 12.88
N ASP A 101 -3.60 -2.79 13.71
CA ASP A 101 -3.16 -3.33 14.99
C ASP A 101 -2.03 -4.37 14.81
N ASP A 102 -2.18 -5.30 13.85
CA ASP A 102 -1.12 -6.25 13.47
C ASP A 102 0.18 -5.51 13.11
N PHE A 103 0.10 -4.48 12.26
CA PHE A 103 1.26 -3.71 11.87
C PHE A 103 1.87 -2.90 13.02
N ALA A 104 1.04 -2.30 13.86
CA ALA A 104 1.46 -1.52 15.02
C ALA A 104 2.17 -2.39 16.08
N SER A 105 1.77 -3.66 16.21
CA SER A 105 2.43 -4.60 17.14
C SER A 105 3.84 -5.04 16.72
N ARG A 106 4.21 -4.82 15.44
CA ARG A 106 5.47 -5.30 14.84
C ARG A 106 6.41 -4.20 14.36
N THR A 107 5.94 -2.95 14.31
CA THR A 107 6.77 -1.80 13.92
C THR A 107 7.78 -1.46 15.04
N PRO A 108 9.02 -1.06 14.71
CA PRO A 108 9.58 -0.92 13.37
C PRO A 108 9.94 -2.28 12.76
N PHE A 109 9.69 -2.43 11.46
CA PHE A 109 9.79 -3.73 10.80
C PHE A 109 11.26 -4.12 10.53
N ARG A 110 11.58 -5.41 10.76
CA ARG A 110 12.91 -6.06 10.65
C ARG A 110 13.91 -5.68 11.75
N LYS A 111 14.93 -6.52 11.97
CA LYS A 111 16.01 -6.43 12.98
C LYS A 111 16.79 -5.10 13.04
N HIS A 112 16.66 -4.23 12.04
CA HIS A 112 17.31 -2.92 11.97
C HIS A 112 16.33 -1.73 11.96
N GLY A 113 15.02 -1.97 12.08
CA GLY A 113 13.99 -0.94 12.24
C GLY A 113 13.95 0.12 11.15
N ARG A 114 14.26 -0.23 9.90
CA ARG A 114 14.35 0.75 8.79
C ARG A 114 13.01 1.15 8.22
N VAL A 115 11.98 0.33 8.40
CA VAL A 115 10.62 0.65 7.96
C VAL A 115 9.78 0.90 9.22
N GLN A 116 9.20 2.08 9.32
CA GLN A 116 8.30 2.47 10.41
C GLN A 116 6.88 2.57 9.88
N LEU A 117 5.90 2.22 10.71
CA LEU A 117 4.49 2.44 10.40
C LEU A 117 4.16 3.94 10.49
N GLY A 118 3.60 4.49 9.43
CA GLY A 118 2.90 5.77 9.40
C GLY A 118 1.42 5.57 9.11
N PHE A 119 0.70 6.69 9.00
CA PHE A 119 -0.70 6.71 8.62
C PHE A 119 -0.89 7.67 7.44
N PHE A 120 -1.64 7.25 6.42
CA PHE A 120 -2.12 8.16 5.39
C PHE A 120 -3.65 8.19 5.39
N LEU A 121 -4.19 9.32 4.96
CA LEU A 121 -5.59 9.51 4.62
C LEU A 121 -5.61 10.33 3.33
N ASP A 122 -6.43 9.91 2.38
CA ASP A 122 -6.62 10.55 1.08
C ASP A 122 -8.09 10.96 0.92
#